data_AF-A0A560R3R9-F1
#
_entry.id   AF-A0A560R3R9-F1
#
_cell.length_a   1.000
_cell.length_b   1.000
_cell.length_c   1.000
_cell.angle_alpha   90.00
_cell.angle_beta   90.00
_cell.angle_gamma   90.00
#
_symmetry.space_group_name_H-M   'P 1'
#
loop_
_entity.id
_entity.type
_entity.pdbx_description
1 polymer ?
#
loop_
_entity_poly.entity_id
_entity_poly.type
_entity_poly.pdbx_seq_one_letter_code
_entity_poly.pdbx_strand_id
1 'polypeptide(L)'
;MNGLSDVRLTLRSQELAAGQKNGAREAVMRNAPSGLGRWDLFWHRLHTRKALLELTPEQLKDVGLSLDQAREEGLKPFWRV
;
A
#
# COMPACT_ATOMS: atom_id res chain seq x y z
N MET A 1 36.70 -21.36 -16.57
CA MET A 1 35.60 -20.97 -17.47
C MET A 1 34.28 -21.40 -16.85
N ASN A 2 33.62 -20.56 -16.03
CA ASN A 2 32.29 -20.83 -15.43
C ASN A 2 31.37 -19.59 -15.58
N GLY A 3 31.34 -18.97 -16.77
CA GLY A 3 30.54 -17.76 -17.01
C GLY A 3 29.04 -18.00 -17.17
N LEU A 4 28.61 -19.24 -17.37
CA LEU A 4 27.21 -19.59 -17.64
C LEU A 4 26.35 -19.70 -16.37
N SER A 5 26.96 -19.95 -15.20
CA SER A 5 26.26 -20.02 -13.92
C SER A 5 25.86 -18.64 -13.39
N ASP A 6 26.76 -17.66 -13.49
CA ASP A 6 26.52 -16.30 -12.99
C ASP A 6 25.40 -15.58 -13.76
N VAL A 7 25.31 -15.79 -15.07
CA VAL A 7 24.23 -15.22 -15.90
C VAL A 7 22.87 -15.83 -15.51
N ARG A 8 22.83 -17.13 -15.19
CA ARG A 8 21.58 -17.78 -14.81
C ARG A 8 21.12 -17.39 -13.40
N LEU A 9 22.06 -17.17 -12.48
CA LEU A 9 21.78 -16.68 -11.12
C LEU A 9 21.30 -15.23 -11.10
N THR A 10 21.90 -14.37 -11.94
CA THR A 10 21.48 -12.97 -12.09
C THR A 10 20.12 -12.85 -12.77
N LEU A 11 19.82 -13.68 -13.78
CA LEU A 11 18.50 -13.72 -14.41
C LEU A 11 17.43 -14.19 -13.41
N ARG A 12 17.67 -15.27 -12.67
CA ARG A 12 16.74 -15.79 -11.66
C ARG A 12 16.51 -14.79 -10.51
N SER A 13 17.55 -14.07 -10.10
CA SER A 13 17.43 -13.00 -9.09
C SER A 13 16.58 -11.83 -9.58
N GLN A 14 16.69 -11.47 -10.87
CA GLN A 14 15.84 -10.45 -11.48
C GLN A 14 14.38 -10.90 -11.59
N GLU A 15 14.12 -12.15 -11.96
CA GLU A 15 12.77 -12.71 -12.01
C GLU A 15 12.12 -12.79 -10.61
N LEU A 16 12.88 -13.17 -9.59
CA LEU A 16 12.42 -13.17 -8.20
C LEU A 16 12.14 -11.75 -7.68
N ALA A 17 12.99 -10.78 -8.01
CA ALA A 17 12.77 -9.38 -7.66
C ALA A 17 11.56 -8.78 -8.41
N ALA A 18 11.32 -9.17 -9.66
CA ALA A 18 10.13 -8.77 -10.41
C ALA A 18 8.85 -9.42 -9.83
N GLY A 19 8.92 -10.69 -9.46
CA GLY A 19 7.84 -11.42 -8.78
C GLY A 19 7.48 -10.81 -7.42
N GLN A 20 8.47 -10.39 -6.62
CA GLN A 20 8.23 -9.69 -5.34
C GLN A 20 7.56 -8.33 -5.54
N LYS A 21 7.95 -7.55 -6.56
CA LYS A 21 7.32 -6.26 -6.88
C LYS A 21 5.86 -6.43 -7.31
N ASN A 22 5.55 -7.51 -8.02
CA ASN A 22 4.19 -7.86 -8.40
C ASN A 22 3.38 -8.39 -7.22
N GLY A 23 3.96 -9.24 -6.38
CA GLY A 23 3.33 -9.76 -5.17
C GLY A 23 3.02 -8.68 -4.12
N ALA A 24 3.85 -7.64 -4.00
CA ALA A 24 3.55 -6.48 -3.16
C ALA A 24 2.36 -5.67 -3.70
N ARG A 25 2.28 -5.47 -5.02
CA ARG A 25 1.12 -4.83 -5.68
C ARG A 25 -0.16 -5.65 -5.53
N GLU A 26 -0.08 -6.97 -5.64
CA GLU A 26 -1.20 -7.88 -5.44
C GLU A 26 -1.64 -7.98 -3.97
N ALA A 27 -0.69 -8.01 -3.02
CA ALA A 27 -0.99 -7.96 -1.59
C ALA A 27 -1.69 -6.65 -1.21
N VAL A 28 -1.30 -5.54 -1.82
CA VAL A 28 -1.95 -4.24 -1.71
C VAL A 28 -3.37 -4.23 -2.30
N MET A 29 -3.60 -4.95 -3.41
CA MET A 29 -4.94 -5.14 -3.99
C MET A 29 -5.83 -6.05 -3.12
N ARG A 30 -5.26 -6.98 -2.33
CA ARG A 30 -6.06 -7.83 -1.41
C ARG A 30 -6.61 -7.09 -0.19
N ASN A 31 -6.05 -5.93 0.16
CA ASN A 31 -6.62 -5.03 1.20
C ASN A 31 -7.70 -4.08 0.65
N ALA A 32 -8.03 -4.17 -0.63
CA ALA A 32 -9.19 -3.48 -1.19
C ALA A 32 -10.46 -4.30 -0.89
N PRO A 33 -11.56 -3.67 -0.45
CA PRO A 33 -12.82 -4.37 -0.33
C PRO A 33 -13.17 -4.99 -1.70
N SER A 34 -13.35 -6.30 -1.70
CA SER A 34 -13.62 -7.10 -2.90
C SER A 34 -14.92 -6.63 -3.54
N GLY A 35 -14.82 -5.87 -4.63
CA GLY A 35 -15.99 -5.37 -5.38
C GLY A 35 -15.90 -3.92 -5.86
N LEU A 36 -14.93 -3.14 -5.39
CA LEU A 36 -14.76 -1.74 -5.80
C LEU A 36 -13.77 -1.62 -6.96
N GLY A 37 -14.16 -0.91 -8.02
CA GLY A 37 -13.27 -0.61 -9.14
C GLY A 37 -12.07 0.23 -8.69
N ARG A 38 -11.02 0.32 -9.51
CA ARG A 38 -9.84 1.14 -9.20
C ARG A 38 -10.18 2.60 -8.87
N TRP A 39 -11.23 3.13 -9.50
CA TRP A 39 -11.76 4.47 -9.25
C TRP A 39 -12.52 4.57 -7.92
N ASP A 40 -13.33 3.58 -7.57
CA ASP A 40 -14.05 3.60 -6.31
C ASP A 40 -13.09 3.44 -5.12
N LEU A 41 -12.04 2.63 -5.27
CA LEU A 41 -10.96 2.52 -4.28
C LEU A 41 -10.18 3.82 -4.11
N PHE A 42 -9.98 4.54 -5.20
CA PHE A 42 -9.36 5.86 -5.16
C PHE A 42 -10.23 6.85 -4.37
N TRP A 43 -11.53 6.93 -4.69
CA TRP A 43 -12.47 7.79 -3.98
C TRP A 43 -12.60 7.40 -2.51
N HIS A 44 -12.64 6.10 -2.21
CA HIS A 44 -12.69 5.60 -0.84
C HIS A 44 -11.44 6.02 -0.05
N ARG A 45 -10.22 5.82 -0.58
CA ARG A 45 -8.98 6.27 0.08
C ARG A 45 -8.94 7.77 0.29
N LEU A 46 -9.39 8.56 -0.69
CA LEU A 46 -9.41 10.01 -0.57
C LEU A 46 -10.35 10.45 0.56
N HIS A 47 -11.56 9.88 0.63
CA HIS A 47 -12.53 10.20 1.67
C HIS A 47 -12.07 9.76 3.05
N THR A 48 -11.57 8.53 3.21
CA THR A 48 -11.13 8.04 4.52
C THR A 48 -9.93 8.82 5.04
N ARG A 49 -8.98 9.23 4.19
CA ARG A 49 -7.85 10.07 4.60
C ARG A 49 -8.28 11.48 5.02
N LYS A 50 -9.24 12.09 4.31
CA LYS A 50 -9.81 13.37 4.74
C LYS A 50 -10.55 13.24 6.08
N ALA A 51 -11.35 12.18 6.24
CA ALA A 51 -12.05 11.91 7.48
C ALA A 51 -11.07 11.78 8.66
N LEU A 52 -9.94 11.08 8.49
CA LEU A 52 -8.90 10.99 9.52
C LEU A 52 -8.32 12.36 9.95
N LEU A 53 -8.27 13.34 9.05
CA LEU A 53 -7.81 14.70 9.37
C LEU A 53 -8.90 15.57 10.02
N GLU A 54 -10.17 15.25 9.79
CA GLU A 54 -11.33 15.98 10.31
C GLU A 54 -11.80 15.45 11.68
N LEU A 55 -11.48 14.20 12.02
CA LEU A 55 -11.85 13.58 13.30
C LEU A 55 -11.15 14.23 14.50
N THR A 56 -11.88 14.34 15.61
CA THR A 56 -11.31 14.88 16.86
C THR A 56 -10.43 13.83 17.56
N PRO A 57 -9.52 14.26 18.45
CA PRO A 57 -8.66 13.35 19.21
C PRO A 57 -9.43 12.28 20.00
N GLU A 58 -10.62 12.61 20.49
CA GLU A 58 -11.48 11.71 21.25
C GLU A 58 -12.07 10.63 20.34
N GLN A 59 -12.55 11.00 19.16
CA GLN A 59 -13.08 10.06 18.17
C GLN A 59 -11.99 9.14 17.60
N LEU A 60 -10.77 9.65 17.45
CA LEU A 60 -9.63 8.82 17.06
C LEU A 60 -9.30 7.76 18.13
N LYS A 61 -9.40 8.11 19.42
CA LYS A 61 -9.22 7.16 20.52
C LYS A 61 -10.28 6.06 20.52
N ASP A 62 -11.52 6.39 20.19
CA ASP A 62 -12.60 5.40 20.09
C ASP A 62 -12.34 4.36 18.98
N VAL A 63 -11.64 4.76 17.91
CA VAL A 63 -11.18 3.88 16.81
C VAL A 63 -9.85 3.19 17.13
N GLY A 64 -9.20 3.54 18.25
CA GLY A 64 -7.89 3.01 18.64
C GLY A 64 -6.73 3.61 17.83
N LEU A 65 -6.93 4.75 17.17
CA LEU A 65 -5.91 5.46 16.41
C LEU A 65 -5.32 6.63 17.22
N SER A 66 -4.02 6.83 17.09
CA SER A 66 -3.36 8.02 17.64
C SER A 66 -3.45 9.20 16.67
N LEU A 67 -3.47 10.42 17.20
CA LEU A 67 -3.46 11.66 16.39
C LEU A 67 -2.32 11.71 15.37
N ASP A 68 -1.14 11.26 15.78
CA ASP A 68 0.06 11.24 14.94
C ASP A 68 -0.13 10.27 13.77
N GLN A 69 -0.66 9.07 14.04
CA GLN A 69 -0.98 8.07 13.04
C GLN A 69 -2.07 8.54 12.06
N ALA A 70 -3.10 9.23 12.56
CA ALA A 70 -4.15 9.81 11.73
C ALA A 70 -3.60 10.92 10.82
N ARG A 71 -2.68 11.75 11.31
CA ARG A 71 -1.98 12.77 10.50
C ARG A 71 -1.05 12.15 9.48
N GLU A 72 -0.27 11.15 9.88
CA GLU A 72 0.64 10.44 8.97
C GLU A 72 -0.17 9.81 7.82
N GLU A 73 -1.26 9.11 8.12
CA GLU A 73 -2.13 8.51 7.11
C GLU A 73 -2.88 9.56 6.27
N GLY A 74 -3.38 10.63 6.90
CA GLY A 74 -4.11 11.70 6.24
C GLY A 74 -3.24 12.52 5.27
N LEU A 75 -1.96 12.72 5.60
CA LEU A 75 -0.99 13.47 4.79
C LEU A 75 -0.33 12.61 3.71
N LYS A 76 -0.51 11.27 3.72
CA LYS A 76 0.03 10.42 2.67
C LYS A 76 -0.58 10.80 1.31
N PRO A 77 0.24 10.94 0.26
CA PRO A 77 -0.28 11.22 -1.07
C PRO A 77 -1.17 10.06 -1.53
N PHE A 78 -2.28 10.39 -2.20
CA PHE A 78 -3.36 9.45 -2.54
C PHE A 78 -2.92 8.21 -3.32
N TRP A 79 -1.77 8.28 -4.02
CA TRP A 79 -1.22 7.18 -4.82
C TRP A 79 -0.28 6.25 -4.04
N ARG A 80 0.09 6.61 -2.81
CA ARG A 80 0.95 5.78 -1.97
C ARG A 80 0.10 4.90 -1.07
N VAL A 81 0.35 3.61 -1.15
CA VAL A 81 -0.21 2.60 -0.25
C VAL A 81 0.74 2.38 0.90
#